data_AF-F0GE89-F1
#
_entry.id   AF-F0GE89-F1
#
_cell.length_a   1.000
_cell.length_b   1.000
_cell.length_c   1.000
_cell.angle_alpha   90.00
_cell.angle_beta   90.00
_cell.angle_gamma   90.00
#
_symmetry.space_group_name_H-M   'P 1'
#
loop_
_entity.id
_entity.type
_entity.pdbx_description
1 polymer ?
#
loop_
_entity_poly.entity_id
_entity_poly.type
_entity_poly.pdbx_seq_one_letter_code
_entity_poly.pdbx_strand_id
1 'polypeptide(L)'
;VELHGAHDVAMTPAGDGWFEATARCGAGTLYRYLLDDTLAVPDPASRFQPSDVHGPSQVVDPAAYRWRHGDWRGRPWHETVLYELHVGACGGCG
;
A
#
# COMPACT_ATOMS: atom_id res chain seq x y z
N VAL A 1 -0.48 -8.94 13.76
CA VAL A 1 -0.02 -8.72 12.38
C VAL A 1 1.20 -9.59 12.14
N GLU A 2 1.17 -10.39 11.09
CA GLU A 2 2.29 -11.22 10.66
C GLU A 2 3.21 -10.39 9.75
N LEU A 3 4.51 -10.37 10.06
CA LEU A 3 5.52 -9.66 9.29
C LEU A 3 6.48 -10.67 8.67
N HIS A 4 6.55 -10.73 7.35
CA HIS A 4 7.42 -11.67 6.68
C HIS A 4 8.90 -11.35 6.96
N GLY A 5 9.61 -12.29 7.57
CA GLY A 5 11.02 -12.11 7.98
C GLY A 5 11.23 -11.41 9.34
N ALA A 6 10.17 -11.17 10.10
CA ALA A 6 10.23 -10.68 11.48
C ALA A 6 9.24 -11.45 12.38
N HIS A 7 9.23 -11.12 13.68
CA HIS A 7 8.26 -11.69 14.61
C HIS A 7 6.89 -11.03 14.42
N ASP A 8 5.84 -11.80 14.68
CA ASP A 8 4.48 -11.29 14.71
C ASP A 8 4.33 -10.22 15.79
N VAL A 9 3.56 -9.18 15.47
CA VAL A 9 3.29 -8.07 16.39
C VAL A 9 1.83 -8.11 16.78
N ALA A 10 1.56 -8.27 18.07
CA ALA A 10 0.20 -8.21 18.61
C ALA A 10 -0.35 -6.78 18.46
N MET A 11 -1.58 -6.66 17.98
CA MET A 11 -2.26 -5.37 17.87
C MET A 11 -3.01 -5.07 19.17
N THR A 12 -3.00 -3.81 19.58
CA THR A 12 -3.71 -3.33 20.76
C THR A 12 -5.06 -2.74 20.32
N PRO A 13 -6.18 -3.07 20.99
CA PRO A 13 -7.46 -2.44 20.71
C PRO A 13 -7.40 -0.94 21.06
N ALA A 14 -7.78 -0.09 20.11
CA ALA A 14 -7.79 1.37 20.26
C ALA A 14 -9.19 1.94 20.56
N GLY A 15 -10.22 1.09 20.56
CA GLY A 15 -11.63 1.47 20.74
C GLY A 15 -12.40 1.44 19.42
N ASP A 16 -13.74 1.41 19.48
CA ASP A 16 -14.64 1.47 18.32
C ASP A 16 -14.35 0.46 17.18
N GLY A 17 -13.81 -0.71 17.54
CA GLY A 17 -13.43 -1.76 16.58
C GLY A 17 -12.07 -1.55 15.89
N TRP A 18 -11.32 -0.51 16.26
CA TRP A 18 -9.98 -0.25 15.76
C TRP A 18 -8.90 -1.02 16.53
N PHE A 19 -7.86 -1.41 15.81
CA PHE A 19 -6.69 -2.09 16.33
C PHE A 19 -5.43 -1.43 15.76
N GLU A 20 -4.42 -1.25 16.60
CA GLU A 20 -3.18 -0.58 16.24
C GLU A 20 -1.95 -1.38 16.67
N ALA A 21 -0.88 -1.31 15.89
CA ALA A 21 0.43 -1.84 16.25
C ALA A 21 1.52 -0.95 15.65
N THR A 22 2.61 -0.77 16.40
CA THR A 22 3.83 -0.16 15.88
C THR A 22 4.91 -1.23 15.76
N ALA A 23 5.42 -1.43 14.55
CA ALA A 23 6.48 -2.39 14.27
C ALA A 23 7.65 -1.72 13.56
N ARG A 24 8.87 -2.10 13.94
CA ARG A 24 10.08 -1.67 13.22
C ARG A 24 10.23 -2.49 11.95
N CYS A 25 9.78 -1.94 10.82
CA CYS A 25 9.88 -2.55 9.50
C CYS A 25 10.29 -1.48 8.46
N GLY A 26 10.90 -1.93 7.36
CA GLY A 26 11.33 -1.06 6.27
C GLY A 26 10.36 -1.12 5.09
N ALA A 27 10.51 -0.20 4.13
CA ALA A 27 9.86 -0.34 2.83
C ALA A 27 10.28 -1.66 2.16
N GLY A 28 9.31 -2.36 1.56
CA GLY A 28 9.51 -3.71 1.02
C GLY A 28 9.11 -4.84 1.96
N THR A 29 8.91 -4.58 3.26
CA THR A 29 8.42 -5.63 4.18
C THR A 29 7.01 -6.07 3.81
N LEU A 30 6.82 -7.38 3.70
CA LEU A 30 5.52 -8.01 3.43
C LEU A 30 4.80 -8.30 4.75
N TYR A 31 3.48 -8.10 4.79
CA TYR A 31 2.67 -8.31 6.00
C TYR A 31 1.24 -8.76 5.71
N ARG A 32 0.60 -9.34 6.73
CA ARG A 32 -0.82 -9.73 6.75
C ARG A 32 -1.44 -9.48 8.12
N TYR A 33 -2.74 -9.20 8.17
CA TYR A 33 -3.49 -9.24 9.42
C TYR A 33 -3.91 -10.67 9.72
N LEU A 34 -3.62 -11.13 10.93
CA LEU A 34 -4.04 -12.44 11.42
C LEU A 34 -5.23 -12.23 12.36
N LEU A 35 -6.39 -12.75 11.98
CA LEU A 35 -7.61 -12.74 12.78
C LEU A 35 -7.79 -14.13 13.41
N ASP A 36 -8.13 -14.14 14.69
CA ASP A 36 -8.41 -15.35 15.47
C ASP A 36 -7.37 -16.47 15.29
N ASP A 37 -6.09 -16.11 15.14
CA ASP A 37 -4.94 -16.98 14.90
C ASP A 37 -5.06 -17.98 13.72
N THR A 38 -6.06 -17.80 12.87
CA THR A 38 -6.44 -18.79 11.84
C THR A 38 -6.67 -18.17 10.47
N LEU A 39 -7.05 -16.89 10.41
CA LEU A 39 -7.39 -16.22 9.16
C LEU A 39 -6.39 -15.11 8.86
N ALA A 40 -5.50 -15.35 7.90
CA ALA A 40 -4.57 -14.34 7.40
C ALA A 40 -5.15 -13.60 6.20
N VAL A 41 -5.40 -12.30 6.34
CA VAL A 41 -5.97 -11.43 5.30
C VAL A 41 -4.99 -10.33 4.85
N PRO A 42 -5.01 -9.91 3.58
CA PRO A 42 -4.30 -8.71 3.14
C PRO A 42 -4.86 -7.47 3.83
N ASP A 43 -4.09 -6.38 3.83
CA ASP A 43 -4.57 -5.09 4.28
C ASP A 43 -5.56 -4.51 3.24
N PRO A 44 -6.83 -4.23 3.61
CA PRO A 44 -7.79 -3.57 2.72
C PRO A 44 -7.34 -2.17 2.26
N ALA A 45 -6.51 -1.49 3.06
CA ALA A 45 -5.92 -0.19 2.78
C ALA A 45 -4.45 -0.29 2.30
N SER A 46 -4.04 -1.47 1.80
CA SER A 46 -2.69 -1.68 1.29
C SER A 46 -2.30 -0.67 0.21
N ARG A 47 -1.07 -0.17 0.29
CA ARG A 47 -0.49 0.73 -0.71
C ARG A 47 0.11 -0.01 -1.91
N PHE A 48 0.38 -1.31 -1.78
CA PHE A 48 0.91 -2.15 -2.84
C PHE A 48 0.68 -3.63 -2.55
N GLN A 49 0.16 -4.35 -3.55
CA GLN A 49 0.03 -5.80 -3.55
C GLN A 49 1.01 -6.37 -4.58
N PRO A 50 2.18 -6.89 -4.16
CA PRO A 50 3.22 -7.37 -5.08
C PRO A 50 2.90 -8.71 -5.74
N SER A 51 1.93 -9.45 -5.22
CA SER A 51 1.53 -10.77 -5.73
C SER A 51 0.08 -10.72 -6.19
N ASP A 52 -0.78 -11.59 -5.67
CA ASP A 52 -2.21 -11.59 -5.95
C ASP A 52 -2.97 -10.67 -4.97
N VAL A 53 -4.25 -10.40 -5.24
CA VAL A 53 -5.14 -9.64 -4.35
C VAL A 53 -5.31 -10.30 -2.97
N HIS A 54 -5.07 -11.61 -2.88
CA HIS A 54 -5.05 -12.38 -1.63
C HIS A 54 -3.63 -12.56 -1.06
N GLY A 55 -2.63 -11.98 -1.74
CA GLY A 55 -1.23 -12.00 -1.36
C GLY A 55 -0.92 -11.12 -0.14
N PRO A 56 0.29 -11.22 0.42
CA PRO A 56 0.70 -10.32 1.49
C PRO A 56 0.83 -8.89 0.98
N SER A 57 0.42 -7.93 1.81
CA SER A 57 0.56 -6.50 1.53
C SER A 57 1.99 -6.05 1.76
N GLN A 58 2.44 -5.01 1.05
CA GLN A 58 3.82 -4.51 1.18
C GLN A 58 3.86 -3.11 1.81
N VAL A 59 4.78 -2.89 2.74
CA VAL A 59 5.11 -1.56 3.26
C VAL A 59 5.76 -0.75 2.15
N VAL A 60 5.20 0.42 1.85
CA VAL A 60 5.72 1.36 0.84
C VAL A 60 6.16 2.63 1.53
N ASP A 61 7.36 3.11 1.21
CA ASP A 61 7.79 4.47 1.58
C ASP A 61 7.29 5.47 0.52
N PRO A 62 6.33 6.35 0.85
CA PRO A 62 5.80 7.33 -0.11
C PRO A 62 6.82 8.39 -0.53
N ALA A 63 7.90 8.59 0.25
CA ALA A 63 8.95 9.56 -0.03
C ALA A 63 10.14 8.96 -0.80
N ALA A 64 10.11 7.66 -1.12
CA ALA A 64 11.19 6.99 -1.84
C ALA A 64 11.46 7.62 -3.22
N TYR A 65 10.40 8.08 -3.91
CA TYR A 65 10.54 8.83 -5.14
C TYR A 65 10.81 10.32 -4.88
N ARG A 66 12.00 10.77 -5.27
CA ARG A 66 12.35 12.19 -5.24
C ARG A 66 11.71 12.91 -6.42
N TRP A 67 10.64 13.64 -6.15
CA TRP A 67 9.96 14.48 -7.14
C TRP A 67 10.93 15.47 -7.79
N ARG A 68 10.92 15.52 -9.12
CA ARG A 68 11.79 16.40 -9.92
C ARG A 68 11.14 17.72 -10.34
N HIS A 69 9.82 17.83 -10.17
CA HIS A 69 9.02 18.97 -10.61
C HIS A 69 8.13 19.48 -9.47
N GLY A 70 8.76 20.01 -8.41
CA GLY A 70 8.04 20.51 -7.23
C GLY A 70 7.20 21.76 -7.47
N ASP A 71 7.50 22.51 -8.53
CA ASP A 71 6.81 23.78 -8.85
C ASP A 71 5.58 23.61 -9.75
N TRP A 72 5.24 22.37 -10.13
CA TRP A 72 4.07 22.11 -10.96
C TRP A 72 2.76 22.38 -10.20
N ARG A 73 1.91 23.25 -10.75
CA ARG A 73 0.64 23.69 -10.14
C ARG A 73 -0.61 23.14 -10.81
N GLY A 74 -0.46 22.24 -11.78
CA GLY A 74 -1.56 21.78 -12.63
C GLY A 74 -1.88 22.73 -13.79
N ARG A 75 -2.92 22.41 -14.55
CA ARG A 75 -3.45 23.21 -15.67
C ARG A 75 -4.84 23.74 -15.32
N PRO A 76 -5.23 24.96 -15.76
CA PRO A 76 -6.59 25.44 -15.62
C PRO A 76 -7.59 24.49 -16.30
N TRP A 77 -8.70 24.20 -15.62
CA TRP A 77 -9.71 23.25 -16.12
C TRP A 77 -10.26 23.63 -17.50
N HIS A 78 -10.49 24.93 -17.74
CA HIS A 78 -11.03 25.42 -19.01
C HIS A 78 -10.08 25.30 -20.21
N GLU A 79 -8.80 24.98 -19.98
CA GLU A 79 -7.81 24.70 -21.03
C GLU A 79 -7.53 23.19 -21.21
N THR A 80 -8.19 22.33 -20.43
CA THR A 80 -7.87 20.90 -20.36
C THR A 80 -8.60 20.11 -21.45
N VAL A 81 -7.84 19.39 -22.26
CA VAL A 81 -8.36 18.32 -23.14
C VAL A 81 -7.90 16.99 -22.56
N LEU A 82 -8.85 16.12 -22.22
CA LEU A 82 -8.58 14.83 -21.61
C LEU A 82 -8.33 13.76 -22.68
N TYR A 83 -7.32 12.93 -22.43
CA TYR A 83 -7.04 11.74 -23.23
C TYR A 83 -7.06 10.51 -22.31
N GLU A 84 -7.96 9.58 -22.59
CA GLU A 84 -8.10 8.34 -21.81
C GLU A 84 -7.18 7.26 -22.38
N LEU A 85 -6.38 6.64 -21.51
CA LEU A 85 -5.41 5.61 -21.87
C LEU A 85 -5.56 4.40 -20.94
N HIS A 86 -5.67 3.20 -21.52
CA HIS A 86 -5.63 1.95 -20.78
C HIS A 86 -4.20 1.40 -20.74
N VAL A 87 -3.54 1.48 -19.59
CA VAL A 87 -2.14 1.04 -19.40
C VAL A 87 -1.92 -0.41 -19.85
N GLY A 88 -2.86 -1.31 -19.57
CA GLY A 88 -2.78 -2.73 -19.96
C GLY A 88 -2.90 -2.99 -21.48
N ALA A 89 -3.51 -2.08 -22.24
CA ALA A 89 -3.65 -2.22 -23.70
C ALA A 89 -2.55 -1.47 -24.48
N CYS A 90 -1.78 -0.61 -23.80
CA CYS A 90 -0.84 0.32 -24.42
C CYS A 90 0.62 0.02 -24.06
N GLY A 91 0.98 -1.26 -24.00
CA GLY A 91 2.36 -1.72 -23.76
C GLY A 91 2.59 -2.37 -22.39
N GLY A 92 1.66 -2.22 -21.45
CA GLY A 92 1.75 -2.79 -20.11
C GLY A 92 2.88 -2.22 -19.26
N CYS A 93 2.91 -2.61 -17.98
CA CYS A 93 4.06 -2.41 -17.11
C CYS A 93 4.87 -3.72 -17.15
N GLY A 94 5.94 -3.75 -17.94
CA GLY A 94 6.96 -4.81 -17.91
C GLY A 94 8.11 -4.46 -16.99
#